data_AF-A0A2V9IJM7-F1
#
_entry.id   AF-A0A2V9IJM7-F1
#
_cell.length_a   1.000
_cell.length_b   1.000
_cell.length_c   1.000
_cell.angle_alpha   90.00
_cell.angle_beta   90.00
_cell.angle_gamma   90.00
#
_symmetry.space_group_name_H-M   'P 1'
#
loop_
_entity.id
_entity.type
_entity.pdbx_description
1 polymer ?
#
loop_
_entity_poly.entity_id
_entity_poly.type
_entity_poly.pdbx_seq_one_letter_code
_entity_poly.pdbx_strand_id
1 'polypeptide(L)'
;PQGSVRATARDILRAYRWREPLHQVVFEVVLGIPTEAPEVVRTQLPARLTRKGFPDVDIEDFFMPHGLSKEEAERLIRELRDSESSG
;
A
#
# COMPACT_ATOMS: atom_id res chain seq x y z
N PRO A 1 -11.37 -13.05 13.18
CA PRO A 1 -9.97 -12.62 13.40
C PRO A 1 -9.76 -11.23 12.78
N GLN A 2 -9.51 -10.21 13.60
CA GLN A 2 -9.11 -8.90 13.08
C GLN A 2 -7.69 -9.02 12.53
N GLY A 3 -7.55 -9.12 11.20
CA GLY A 3 -6.24 -9.18 10.54
C GLY A 3 -5.45 -7.88 10.73
N SER A 4 -4.18 -7.85 10.33
CA SER A 4 -3.44 -6.60 10.20
C SER A 4 -4.09 -5.72 9.13
N VAL A 5 -3.89 -4.39 9.19
CA VAL A 5 -4.33 -3.45 8.13
C VAL A 5 -3.88 -3.95 6.76
N ARG A 6 -2.70 -4.54 6.69
CA ARG A 6 -2.12 -5.12 5.48
C ARG A 6 -2.91 -6.30 4.94
N ALA A 7 -3.39 -7.21 5.79
CA ALA A 7 -4.25 -8.31 5.37
C ALA A 7 -5.58 -7.77 4.82
N THR A 8 -6.18 -6.80 5.51
CA THR A 8 -7.41 -6.12 5.07
C THR A 8 -7.20 -5.43 3.71
N ALA A 9 -6.10 -4.70 3.54
CA ALA A 9 -5.74 -4.04 2.28
C ALA A 9 -5.57 -5.05 1.15
N ARG A 10 -4.86 -6.16 1.38
CA ARG A 10 -4.71 -7.24 0.39
C ARG A 10 -6.06 -7.80 -0.04
N ASP A 11 -6.92 -8.14 0.92
CA ASP A 11 -8.17 -8.84 0.61
C ASP A 11 -9.16 -7.92 -0.12
N ILE A 12 -9.18 -6.63 0.22
CA ILE A 12 -10.07 -5.62 -0.38
C ILE A 12 -9.53 -5.11 -1.72
N LEU A 13 -8.25 -4.76 -1.81
CA LEU A 13 -7.69 -4.03 -2.95
C LEU A 13 -7.01 -4.91 -4.00
N ARG A 14 -6.92 -6.24 -3.80
CA ARG A 14 -6.33 -7.14 -4.82
C ARG A 14 -6.98 -7.06 -6.20
N ALA A 15 -8.26 -6.72 -6.26
CA ALA A 15 -9.04 -6.58 -7.50
C ALA A 15 -9.41 -5.12 -7.78
N TYR A 16 -8.84 -4.19 -7.02
CA TYR A 16 -9.06 -2.76 -7.22
C TYR A 16 -8.42 -2.32 -8.54
N ARG A 17 -9.16 -1.56 -9.34
CA ARG A 17 -8.65 -0.96 -10.57
C ARG A 17 -7.94 0.34 -10.21
N TRP A 18 -6.62 0.32 -10.26
CA TRP A 18 -5.82 1.51 -9.95
C TRP A 18 -5.87 2.51 -11.11
N ARG A 19 -6.10 3.78 -10.79
CA ARG A 19 -6.00 4.87 -11.78
C ARG A 19 -4.55 5.25 -12.09
N GLU A 20 -3.73 5.26 -11.04
CA GLU A 20 -2.31 5.61 -11.11
C GLU A 20 -1.45 4.34 -11.04
N PRO A 21 -0.70 3.98 -12.10
CA PRO A 21 0.14 2.78 -12.13
C PRO A 21 1.15 2.71 -10.98
N LEU A 22 1.69 3.86 -10.55
CA LEU A 22 2.62 3.91 -9.42
C LEU A 22 1.99 3.36 -8.14
N HIS A 23 0.74 3.74 -7.82
CA HIS A 23 0.07 3.28 -6.60
C HIS A 23 -0.16 1.77 -6.61
N GLN A 24 -0.53 1.20 -7.76
CA GLN A 24 -0.64 -0.25 -7.92
C GLN A 24 0.69 -0.94 -7.61
N VAL A 25 1.77 -0.45 -8.21
CA VAL A 25 3.09 -1.06 -8.07
C VAL A 25 3.61 -0.94 -6.65
N VAL A 26 3.43 0.21 -5.99
CA VAL A 26 3.76 0.39 -4.57
C VAL A 26 3.00 -0.62 -3.71
N PHE A 27 1.68 -0.74 -3.91
CA PHE A 27 0.85 -1.69 -3.18
C PHE A 27 1.32 -3.15 -3.38
N GLU A 28 1.55 -3.57 -4.62
CA GLU A 28 2.03 -4.91 -4.96
C GLU A 28 3.41 -5.20 -4.36
N VAL A 29 4.33 -4.24 -4.44
CA VAL A 29 5.69 -4.37 -3.90
C VAL A 29 5.66 -4.47 -2.39
N VAL A 30 4.90 -3.60 -1.71
CA VAL A 30 4.73 -3.64 -0.26
C VAL A 30 4.18 -5.00 0.15
N LEU A 31 3.10 -5.47 -0.48
CA LEU A 31 2.52 -6.79 -0.18
C LEU A 31 3.47 -7.96 -0.42
N GLY A 32 4.36 -7.86 -1.42
CA GLY A 32 5.35 -8.88 -1.74
C GLY A 32 6.58 -8.93 -0.82
N ILE A 33 6.74 -8.01 0.14
CA ILE A 33 7.82 -8.07 1.14
C ILE A 33 7.38 -9.00 2.28
N PRO A 34 8.07 -10.11 2.59
CA PRO A 34 7.56 -11.14 3.52
C PRO A 34 7.69 -10.76 5.01
N THR A 35 7.47 -9.49 5.36
CA THR A 35 7.48 -8.98 6.73
C THR A 35 6.70 -7.66 6.82
N GLU A 36 6.16 -7.37 8.01
CA GLU A 36 5.54 -6.09 8.36
C GLU A 36 6.50 -5.14 9.11
N ALA A 37 7.73 -5.58 9.34
CA ALA A 37 8.78 -4.80 10.01
C ALA A 37 9.09 -3.49 9.24
N PRO A 38 8.80 -2.30 9.81
CA PRO A 38 8.87 -1.03 9.10
C PRO A 38 10.25 -0.73 8.50
N GLU A 39 11.31 -1.03 9.24
CA GLU A 39 12.71 -0.85 8.82
C GLU A 39 13.07 -1.70 7.61
N VAL A 40 12.54 -2.93 7.55
CA VAL A 40 12.77 -3.83 6.41
C VAL A 40 11.97 -3.38 5.19
N VAL A 41 10.72 -2.96 5.39
CA VAL A 41 9.89 -2.42 4.32
C VAL A 41 10.55 -1.17 3.71
N ARG A 42 10.98 -0.23 4.55
CA ARG A 42 11.68 0.99 4.12
C ARG A 42 12.96 0.70 3.35
N THR A 43 13.73 -0.29 3.76
CA THR A 43 14.98 -0.67 3.08
C THR A 43 14.73 -1.37 1.74
N GLN A 44 13.71 -2.23 1.64
CA GLN A 44 13.47 -3.04 0.45
C GLN A 44 12.62 -2.35 -0.62
N LEU A 45 11.70 -1.47 -0.22
CA LEU A 45 10.75 -0.82 -1.12
C LEU A 45 11.44 -0.11 -2.30
N PRO A 46 12.43 0.80 -2.12
CA PRO A 46 12.99 1.55 -3.24
C PRO A 46 13.72 0.66 -4.25
N ALA A 47 14.50 -0.32 -3.77
CA ALA A 47 15.20 -1.27 -4.64
C ALA A 47 14.22 -2.13 -5.47
N ARG A 48 13.07 -2.48 -4.91
CA ARG A 48 12.02 -3.24 -5.61
C ARG A 48 11.25 -2.36 -6.61
N LEU A 49 10.95 -1.11 -6.27
CA LEU A 49 10.33 -0.13 -7.18
C LEU A 49 11.24 0.16 -8.39
N THR A 50 12.54 0.34 -8.16
CA THR A 50 13.53 0.51 -9.22
C THR A 50 13.49 -0.66 -10.22
N ARG A 51 13.46 -1.90 -9.73
CA ARG A 51 13.36 -3.10 -10.58
C ARG A 51 12.03 -3.21 -11.35
N LYS A 52 10.99 -2.50 -10.91
CA LYS A 52 9.69 -2.40 -11.57
C LYS A 52 9.61 -1.21 -12.55
N GLY A 53 10.70 -0.45 -12.73
CA GLY A 53 10.75 0.70 -13.64
C GLY A 53 10.38 2.04 -12.98
N PHE A 54 10.38 2.11 -11.65
CA PHE A 54 10.04 3.31 -10.88
C PHE A 54 11.24 3.75 -10.00
N PRO A 55 12.36 4.21 -10.60
CA PRO A 55 13.56 4.59 -9.85
C PRO A 55 13.42 5.94 -9.12
N ASP A 56 12.59 6.85 -9.64
CA ASP A 56 12.51 8.24 -9.18
C ASP A 56 11.37 8.50 -8.17
N VAL A 57 10.86 7.44 -7.54
CA VAL A 57 9.78 7.56 -6.55
C VAL A 57 10.36 8.07 -5.25
N ASP A 58 9.91 9.24 -4.82
CA ASP A 58 10.14 9.70 -3.45
C ASP A 58 9.27 8.88 -2.50
N ILE A 59 9.90 7.93 -1.82
CA ILE A 59 9.21 7.05 -0.87
C ILE A 59 9.15 7.63 0.54
N GLU A 60 9.87 8.70 0.83
CA GLU A 60 9.98 9.24 2.18
C GLU A 60 8.62 9.75 2.68
N ASP A 61 7.82 10.32 1.78
CA ASP A 61 6.44 10.72 2.03
C ASP A 61 5.55 9.56 2.53
N PHE A 62 5.79 8.33 2.06
CA PHE A 62 5.02 7.16 2.51
C PHE A 62 5.33 6.74 3.96
N PHE A 63 6.49 7.14 4.49
CA PHE A 63 6.94 6.78 5.84
C PHE A 63 6.82 7.94 6.83
N MET A 64 6.25 9.07 6.43
CA MET A 64 5.95 10.16 7.35
C MET A 64 5.04 9.68 8.49
N PRO A 65 5.32 10.06 9.74
CA PRO A 65 4.44 9.73 10.86
C PRO A 65 3.00 10.19 10.61
N HIS A 66 2.04 9.32 10.87
CA HIS A 66 0.62 9.62 10.75
C HIS A 66 -0.12 9.31 12.05
N GLY A 67 -1.23 10.00 12.28
CA GLY A 67 -2.11 9.77 13.43
C GLY A 67 -3.19 8.70 13.21
N LEU A 68 -3.22 8.03 12.05
CA LEU A 68 -4.27 7.07 11.71
C LEU A 68 -4.28 5.87 12.67
N SER A 69 -5.43 5.62 13.27
CA SER A 69 -5.76 4.37 13.92
C SER A 69 -5.92 3.24 12.90
N LYS A 70 -5.92 2.00 13.39
CA LYS A 70 -6.19 0.82 12.57
C LYS A 70 -7.55 0.92 11.88
N GLU A 71 -8.58 1.32 12.63
CA GLU A 71 -9.95 1.41 12.18
C GLU A 71 -10.11 2.46 11.08
N GLU A 72 -9.42 3.59 11.21
CA GLU A 72 -9.40 4.65 10.19
C GLU A 72 -8.68 4.19 8.93
N ALA A 73 -7.53 3.51 9.05
CA ALA A 73 -6.83 2.95 7.89
C ALA A 73 -7.72 1.95 7.14
N GLU A 74 -8.39 1.04 7.85
CA GLU A 74 -9.31 0.08 7.23
C GLU A 74 -10.54 0.75 6.61
N ARG A 75 -11.06 1.84 7.21
CA ARG A 75 -12.14 2.64 6.62
C ARG A 75 -11.71 3.27 5.30
N LEU A 76 -10.53 3.90 5.26
CA LEU A 76 -9.98 4.51 4.04
C LEU A 76 -9.77 3.48 2.93
N ILE A 77 -9.32 2.26 3.26
CA ILE A 77 -9.20 1.16 2.30
C ILE A 77 -10.56 0.81 1.68
N ARG A 78 -11.63 0.74 2.49
CA ARG A 78 -12.99 0.48 2.01
C ARG A 78 -13.52 1.61 1.14
N GLU A 79 -13.32 2.85 1.55
CA GLU A 79 -13.71 4.03 0.77
C GLU A 79 -12.98 4.11 -0.57
N LEU A 80 -11.68 3.78 -0.60
CA LEU A 80 -10.92 3.69 -1.83
C LEU A 80 -11.55 2.70 -2.80
N ARG A 81 -11.86 1.47 -2.34
CA ARG A 81 -12.59 0.47 -3.17
C ARG A 81 -13.90 1.03 -3.70
N ASP A 82 -14.68 1.70 -2.86
CA ASP A 82 -16.02 2.18 -3.22
C ASP A 82 -15.96 3.38 -4.17
N SER A 83 -14.86 4.15 -4.16
CA SER A 83 -14.63 5.25 -5.10
C SER A 83 -14.52 4.80 -6.57
N GLU A 84 -14.20 3.53 -6.84
CA GLU A 84 -14.25 2.96 -8.19
C GLU A 84 -15.63 2.42 -8.57
N SER A 85 -16.54 2.19 -7.60
CA SER A 85 -17.90 1.72 -7.88
C SER A 85 -18.84 2.83 -8.34
N SER A 86 -18.38 4.09 -8.29
CA SER A 86 -19.14 5.28 -8.71
C SER A 86 -18.68 5.84 -10.07
N GLY A 87 -17.82 5.12 -10.79
CA GLY A 87 -17.25 5.49 -12.09
C GLY A 87 -17.82 4.72 -13.27
#